data_AF-A0A0C1YKJ0-F1
#
_entry.id   AF-A0A0C1YKJ0-F1
#
_cell.length_a   1.000
_cell.length_b   1.000
_cell.length_c   1.000
_cell.angle_alpha   90.00
_cell.angle_beta   90.00
_cell.angle_gamma   90.00
#
_symmetry.space_group_name_H-M   'P 1'
#
loop_
_entity.id
_entity.type
_entity.pdbx_description
1 polymer ?
#
loop_
_entity_poly.entity_id
_entity_poly.type
_entity_poly.pdbx_seq_one_letter_code
_entity_poly.pdbx_strand_id
1 'polypeptide(L)'
;MQESLQQPDDKDIHLDQIVNLAENAAETIERLRSELHRRDQRIRQLEQAEAQLRQAAQRYLRMKAQLEAQSEAKAGFAANGTIYQTFDEAFDAAYPGTVPE
;
A
#
# COMPACT_ATOMS: atom_id res chain seq x y z
N MET A 1 -14.20 24.08 72.30
CA MET A 1 -13.98 25.00 71.16
C MET A 1 -13.35 24.20 70.04
N GLN A 2 -13.97 24.30 68.86
CA GLN A 2 -13.53 23.86 67.53
C GLN A 2 -13.11 22.40 67.34
N GLU A 3 -14.11 21.61 66.95
CA GLU A 3 -13.96 20.55 65.96
C GLU A 3 -13.43 21.16 64.66
N SER A 4 -12.32 20.64 64.15
CA SER A 4 -11.99 20.71 62.73
C SER A 4 -11.93 19.27 62.24
N LEU A 5 -13.09 18.79 61.80
CA LEU A 5 -13.25 17.49 61.16
C LEU A 5 -12.32 17.38 59.94
N GLN A 6 -11.89 16.14 59.73
CA GLN A 6 -11.05 15.67 58.64
C GLN A 6 -11.41 16.30 57.29
N GLN A 7 -10.40 16.45 56.41
CA GLN A 7 -10.57 16.58 54.97
C GLN A 7 -10.55 15.17 54.33
N PRO A 8 -11.70 14.48 54.17
CA PRO A 8 -11.79 13.27 53.35
C PRO A 8 -11.89 13.61 51.85
N ASP A 9 -12.39 14.80 51.48
CA ASP A 9 -12.78 15.10 50.09
C ASP A 9 -11.61 15.23 49.10
N ASP A 10 -10.43 15.69 49.52
CA ASP A 10 -9.32 15.93 48.59
C ASP A 10 -8.71 14.64 48.02
N LYS A 11 -8.66 13.55 48.81
CA LYS A 11 -8.00 12.30 48.39
C LYS A 11 -8.82 11.52 47.37
N ASP A 12 -10.14 11.54 47.50
CA ASP A 12 -11.05 10.83 46.60
C ASP A 12 -11.12 11.52 45.23
N ILE A 13 -11.12 12.86 45.19
CA ILE A 13 -11.04 13.65 43.94
C ILE A 13 -9.75 13.35 43.17
N HIS A 14 -8.62 13.19 43.86
CA HIS A 14 -7.35 12.83 43.22
C HIS A 14 -7.33 11.39 42.70
N LEU A 15 -7.99 10.45 43.39
CA LEU A 15 -8.08 9.07 42.94
C LEU A 15 -8.92 8.97 41.66
N ASP A 16 -10.07 9.64 41.62
CA ASP A 16 -10.94 9.69 40.44
C ASP A 16 -10.24 10.31 39.23
N GLN A 17 -9.43 11.35 39.43
CA GLN A 17 -8.61 11.94 38.36
C GLN A 17 -7.57 10.95 37.81
N ILE A 18 -6.93 10.17 38.68
CA ILE A 18 -5.95 9.16 38.28
C ILE A 18 -6.63 8.01 37.52
N VAL A 19 -7.79 7.55 37.98
CA VAL A 19 -8.57 6.50 37.31
C VAL A 19 -9.00 6.98 35.92
N ASN A 20 -9.58 8.18 35.82
CA ASN A 20 -9.96 8.75 34.53
C ASN A 20 -8.76 8.90 33.60
N LEU A 21 -7.60 9.31 34.11
CA LEU A 21 -6.38 9.40 33.28
C LEU A 21 -5.92 8.02 32.79
N ALA A 22 -5.96 7.01 33.65
CA ALA A 22 -5.58 5.65 33.32
C ALA A 22 -6.52 5.02 32.27
N GLU A 23 -7.83 5.26 32.39
CA GLU A 23 -8.83 4.82 31.43
C GLU A 23 -8.64 5.49 30.06
N ASN A 24 -8.46 6.82 30.04
CA ASN A 24 -8.17 7.55 28.80
C ASN A 24 -6.86 7.11 28.15
N ALA A 25 -5.83 6.84 28.96
CA ALA A 25 -4.56 6.33 28.47
C ALA A 25 -4.72 4.92 27.87
N ALA A 26 -5.48 4.04 28.52
CA ALA A 26 -5.77 2.70 28.03
C ALA A 26 -6.53 2.73 26.69
N GLU A 27 -7.57 3.55 26.57
CA GLU A 27 -8.31 3.73 25.33
C GLU A 27 -7.42 4.27 24.21
N THR A 28 -6.57 5.25 24.53
CA THR A 28 -5.62 5.82 23.57
C THR A 28 -4.61 4.76 23.10
N ILE A 29 -4.08 3.94 24.02
CA ILE A 29 -3.16 2.84 23.68
C ILE A 29 -3.84 1.82 22.78
N GLU A 30 -5.09 1.45 23.08
CA GLU A 30 -5.86 0.51 22.26
C GLU A 30 -6.09 1.06 20.85
N ARG A 31 -6.48 2.33 20.74
CA ARG A 31 -6.64 3.02 19.46
C ARG A 31 -5.33 3.00 18.66
N LEU A 32 -4.22 3.39 19.28
CA LEU A 32 -2.91 3.42 18.63
C LEU A 32 -2.47 2.03 18.17
N ARG A 33 -2.71 0.98 18.97
CA ARG A 33 -2.44 -0.41 18.57
C ARG A 33 -3.26 -0.82 17.36
N SER A 34 -4.54 -0.46 17.32
CA SER A 34 -5.41 -0.75 16.18
C SER A 34 -4.93 -0.04 14.90
N GLU A 35 -4.50 1.22 15.01
CA GLU A 35 -3.97 2.00 13.90
C GLU A 35 -2.64 1.44 13.40
N LEU A 36 -1.75 1.05 14.30
CA LEU A 36 -0.48 0.41 13.96
C LEU A 36 -0.74 -0.88 13.18
N HIS A 37 -1.66 -1.73 13.65
CA HIS A 37 -2.02 -2.96 12.96
C HIS A 37 -2.56 -2.69 11.53
N ARG A 38 -3.42 -1.68 11.36
CA ARG A 38 -3.93 -1.29 10.04
C ARG A 38 -2.81 -0.79 9.12
N ARG A 39 -1.86 -0.01 9.65
CA ARG A 39 -0.70 0.48 8.89
C ARG A 39 0.20 -0.67 8.46
N ASP A 40 0.48 -1.62 9.35
CA ASP A 40 1.28 -2.82 9.01
C ASP A 40 0.63 -3.64 7.90
N GLN A 41 -0.69 -3.84 7.96
CA GLN A 41 -1.42 -4.50 6.87
C GLN A 41 -1.30 -3.73 5.56
N ARG A 42 -1.42 -2.40 5.59
CA ARG A 42 -1.30 -1.56 4.41
C ARG A 42 0.12 -1.60 3.82
N ILE A 43 1.14 -1.61 4.65
CA ILE A 43 2.54 -1.74 4.22
C ILE A 43 2.73 -3.06 3.47
N ARG A 44 2.27 -4.18 4.03
CA ARG A 44 2.38 -5.50 3.37
C ARG A 44 1.68 -5.53 2.00
N GLN A 45 0.52 -4.89 1.88
CA GLN A 45 -0.18 -4.78 0.59
C GLN A 45 0.63 -3.96 -0.43
N LEU A 46 1.23 -2.86 0.01
CA LEU A 46 2.07 -2.02 -0.85
C LEU A 46 3.35 -2.73 -1.27
N GLU A 47 4.01 -3.47 -0.37
CA GLU A 47 5.18 -4.29 -0.68
C GLU A 47 4.85 -5.38 -1.71
N GLN A 48 3.67 -6.02 -1.59
CA GLN A 48 3.22 -6.99 -2.58
C GLN A 48 2.96 -6.34 -3.95
N ALA A 49 2.30 -5.18 -3.98
CA ALA A 49 2.07 -4.44 -5.22
C ALA A 49 3.38 -3.98 -5.86
N GLU A 50 4.35 -3.51 -5.05
CA GLU A 50 5.68 -3.15 -5.52
C GLU A 50 6.41 -4.34 -6.14
N ALA A 51 6.34 -5.51 -5.51
CA ALA A 51 6.93 -6.73 -6.05
C ALA A 51 6.34 -7.10 -7.43
N GLN A 52 5.03 -6.97 -7.60
CA GLN A 52 4.35 -7.18 -8.88
C GLN A 52 4.79 -6.16 -9.94
N LEU A 53 4.87 -4.87 -9.57
CA LEU A 53 5.33 -3.81 -10.46
C LEU A 53 6.79 -4.01 -10.88
N ARG A 54 7.67 -4.41 -9.96
CA ARG A 54 9.07 -4.74 -10.28
C ARG A 54 9.16 -5.88 -11.28
N GLN A 55 8.35 -6.93 -11.13
CA GLN A 55 8.30 -8.02 -12.11
C GLN A 55 7.79 -7.55 -13.48
N ALA A 56 6.74 -6.72 -13.52
CA ALA A 56 6.22 -6.14 -14.75
C ALA A 56 7.27 -5.25 -15.45
N ALA A 57 7.97 -4.41 -14.68
CA ALA A 57 9.04 -3.56 -15.19
C ALA A 57 10.20 -4.39 -15.77
N GLN A 58 10.63 -5.46 -15.09
CA GLN A 58 11.65 -6.36 -15.63
C GLN A 58 11.21 -7.05 -16.93
N ARG A 59 9.95 -7.47 -17.03
CA ARG A 59 9.40 -8.02 -18.28
C ARG A 59 9.43 -6.99 -19.40
N TYR A 60 8.99 -5.76 -19.10
CA TYR A 60 9.03 -4.65 -20.05
C TYR A 60 10.45 -4.35 -20.53
N LEU A 61 11.43 -4.31 -19.63
CA LEU A 61 12.85 -4.10 -20.00
C LEU A 61 13.38 -5.20 -20.90
N ARG A 62 13.03 -6.47 -20.64
CA ARG A 62 13.42 -7.59 -21.52
C ARG A 62 12.78 -7.47 -22.90
N MET A 63 11.49 -7.12 -22.96
CA MET A 63 10.78 -6.91 -24.21
C MET A 63 11.38 -5.75 -25.01
N LYS A 64 11.63 -4.61 -24.34
CA LYS A 64 12.29 -3.46 -24.95
C LYS A 64 13.66 -3.85 -25.52
N ALA A 65 14.48 -4.56 -24.76
CA ALA A 65 15.78 -5.04 -25.23
C ALA A 65 15.66 -6.00 -26.42
N GLN A 66 14.63 -6.85 -26.47
CA GLN A 66 14.36 -7.71 -27.63
C GLN A 66 13.97 -6.90 -28.86
N LEU A 67 13.12 -5.88 -28.73
CA LEU A 67 12.71 -5.02 -29.84
C LEU A 67 13.87 -4.15 -30.34
N GLU A 68 14.68 -3.60 -29.42
CA GLU A 68 15.89 -2.85 -29.76
C GLU A 68 16.94 -3.76 -30.42
N ALA A 69 17.10 -5.00 -29.96
CA ALA A 69 17.97 -5.98 -30.63
C ALA A 69 17.41 -6.46 -31.99
N GLN A 70 16.11 -6.29 -32.23
CA GLN A 70 15.46 -6.51 -33.52
C GLN A 70 15.60 -5.31 -34.47
N SER A 71 16.49 -4.34 -34.20
CA SER A 71 16.74 -3.16 -35.06
C SER A 71 17.18 -3.47 -36.50
N GLU A 72 17.23 -4.74 -36.90
CA GLU A 72 17.40 -5.16 -38.30
C GLU A 72 16.33 -6.13 -38.83
N ALA A 73 15.19 -6.27 -38.15
CA ALA A 73 14.02 -6.88 -38.76
C ALA A 73 13.33 -5.84 -39.68
N LYS A 74 13.94 -5.57 -40.85
CA LYS A 74 13.34 -4.83 -41.98
C LYS A 74 11.97 -5.37 -42.45
N ALA A 75 11.47 -6.42 -41.81
CA ALA A 75 10.25 -7.12 -42.15
C ALA A 75 9.02 -6.63 -41.37
N GLY A 76 9.12 -5.86 -40.27
CA GLY A 76 7.97 -5.46 -39.43
C GLY A 76 7.80 -6.33 -38.17
N PHE A 77 6.75 -6.08 -37.39
CA PHE A 77 6.50 -6.74 -36.09
C PHE A 77 5.57 -7.95 -36.25
N ALA A 78 5.97 -9.13 -35.83
CA ALA A 78 5.16 -10.35 -35.98
C ALA A 78 4.29 -10.63 -34.75
N ALA A 79 2.98 -10.81 -34.97
CA ALA A 79 2.03 -11.29 -33.98
C ALA A 79 1.03 -12.24 -34.64
N ASN A 80 0.70 -13.38 -33.99
CA ASN A 80 -0.23 -14.39 -34.50
C ASN A 80 0.03 -14.86 -35.95
N GLY A 81 1.30 -14.90 -36.38
CA GLY A 81 1.66 -15.27 -37.75
C GLY A 81 1.43 -14.18 -38.81
N THR A 82 1.04 -12.96 -38.39
CA THR A 82 0.87 -11.78 -39.24
C THR A 82 1.96 -10.75 -38.92
N ILE A 83 2.39 -10.01 -39.93
CA ILE A 83 3.40 -8.96 -39.81
C ILE A 83 2.71 -7.59 -39.86
N TYR A 84 3.03 -6.72 -38.91
CA TYR A 84 2.46 -5.39 -38.74
C TYR A 84 3.52 -4.31 -38.96
N GLN A 85 3.09 -3.13 -39.44
CA GLN A 85 4.01 -2.01 -39.69
C GLN A 85 4.51 -1.37 -38.40
N THR A 86 3.65 -1.33 -37.39
CA THR A 86 3.96 -0.72 -36.09
C THR A 86 3.86 -1.75 -34.98
N PHE A 87 4.58 -1.49 -33.89
CA PHE A 87 4.57 -2.37 -32.72
C PHE A 87 3.19 -2.40 -32.05
N ASP A 88 2.50 -1.27 -31.99
CA ASP A 88 1.20 -1.14 -31.34
C ASP A 88 0.15 -2.04 -32.02
N GLU A 89 0.13 -2.08 -33.36
CA GLU A 89 -0.74 -2.99 -34.12
C GLU A 89 -0.46 -4.48 -33.83
N ALA A 90 0.82 -4.87 -33.73
CA ALA A 90 1.20 -6.23 -33.39
C ALA A 90 0.84 -6.57 -31.93
N PHE A 91 1.01 -5.62 -31.02
CA PHE A 91 0.70 -5.78 -29.61
C PHE A 91 -0.81 -5.94 -29.38
N ASP A 92 -1.63 -5.09 -30.00
CA ASP A 92 -3.09 -5.14 -29.93
C ASP A 92 -3.64 -6.43 -30.55
N ALA A 93 -3.04 -6.89 -31.65
CA ALA A 93 -3.40 -8.17 -32.26
C ALA A 93 -3.02 -9.38 -31.39
N ALA A 94 -1.89 -9.33 -30.68
CA ALA A 94 -1.47 -10.40 -29.77
C ALA A 94 -2.27 -10.41 -28.46
N TYR A 95 -2.76 -9.25 -28.02
CA TYR A 95 -3.46 -9.07 -26.74
C TYR A 95 -4.72 -8.19 -26.88
N PRO A 96 -5.76 -8.68 -27.58
CA PRO A 96 -7.01 -7.93 -27.71
C PRO A 96 -7.67 -7.77 -26.33
N GLY A 97 -7.64 -6.55 -25.79
CA GLY A 97 -8.20 -6.20 -24.48
C GLY A 97 -7.27 -5.42 -23.54
N THR A 98 -6.02 -5.13 -23.93
CA THR A 98 -5.09 -4.32 -23.12
C THR A 98 -5.06 -2.84 -23.49
N VAL A 99 -5.81 -2.40 -24.51
CA VAL A 99 -5.99 -0.99 -24.84
C VAL A 99 -7.07 -0.43 -23.90
N PRO A 100 -6.74 0.51 -23.00
CA PRO A 100 -7.78 1.21 -22.24
C PRO A 100 -8.57 2.11 -23.21
N GLU A 101 -9.91 2.08 -23.09
CA GLU A 101 -10.80 3.05 -23.76
C GLU A 101 -10.41 4.50 -23.49
#